data_AF-A0A5Z5LYF5-F1
#
_entry.id   AF-A0A5Z5LYF5-F1
#
_cell.length_a   1.000
_cell.length_b   1.000
_cell.length_c   1.000
_cell.angle_alpha   90.00
_cell.angle_beta   90.00
_cell.angle_gamma   90.00
#
_symmetry.space_group_name_H-M   'P 1'
#
loop_
_entity.id
_entity.type
_entity.pdbx_description
1 polymer ?
#
loop_
_entity_poly.entity_id
_entity_poly.type
_entity_poly.pdbx_seq_one_letter_code
_entity_poly.pdbx_strand_id
1 'polypeptide(L)'
;MDESRKQFEYEAGKSLNLPTSMIELARKGDGYDHAFDSMHIMQPLNGWWVWWKKSRDAIEIELQKPKKGSLPGDYHIGYDSGTESQYERDVEAIRAAGVKVKE
;
A
#
# COMPACT_ATOMS: atom_id res chain seq x y z
N MET A 1 -1.76 -3.54 2.06
CA MET A 1 -2.02 -2.17 2.57
C MET A 1 -1.24 -1.89 3.85
N ASP A 2 -1.10 -2.87 4.76
CA ASP A 2 -0.39 -2.67 6.03
C ASP A 2 1.09 -2.31 5.88
N GLU A 3 1.82 -2.94 4.95
CA GLU A 3 3.25 -2.64 4.77
C GLU A 3 3.46 -1.23 4.22
N SER A 4 2.69 -0.82 3.21
CA SER A 4 2.68 0.54 2.68
C SER A 4 2.36 1.60 3.75
N ARG A 5 1.40 1.31 4.65
CA ARG A 5 1.08 2.18 5.78
C ARG A 5 2.26 2.32 6.74
N LYS A 6 2.89 1.21 7.16
CA LYS A 6 4.02 1.24 8.10
C LYS A 6 5.19 2.05 7.56
N GLN A 7 5.49 1.91 6.26
CA GLN A 7 6.55 2.69 5.61
C GLN A 7 6.22 4.19 5.58
N PHE A 8 4.97 4.56 5.29
CA PHE A 8 4.53 5.95 5.40
C PHE A 8 4.68 6.50 6.83
N GLU A 9 4.21 5.76 7.84
CA GLU A 9 4.30 6.15 9.26
C GLU A 9 5.77 6.33 9.71
N TYR A 10 6.66 5.42 9.28
CA TYR A 10 8.09 5.48 9.57
C TYR A 10 8.76 6.71 8.93
N GLU A 11 8.56 6.94 7.63
CA GLU A 11 9.18 8.07 6.94
C GLU A 11 8.63 9.42 7.40
N ALA A 12 7.34 9.49 7.73
CA ALA A 12 6.73 10.68 8.34
C ALA A 12 7.35 10.98 9.72
N GLY A 13 7.51 9.96 10.57
CA GLY A 13 8.16 10.10 11.88
C GLY A 13 9.60 10.59 11.74
N LYS A 14 10.38 9.98 10.85
CA LYS A 14 11.75 10.39 10.55
C LYS A 14 11.83 11.84 10.06
N SER A 15 10.96 12.25 9.14
CA SER A 15 10.94 13.61 8.57
C SER A 15 10.57 14.68 9.59
N LEU A 16 9.74 14.33 10.57
CA LEU A 16 9.28 15.23 11.64
C LEU A 16 10.11 15.11 12.91
N ASN A 17 11.11 14.22 12.94
CA ASN A 17 11.88 13.87 14.14
C ASN A 17 10.99 13.44 15.31
N LEU A 18 9.96 12.65 15.02
CA LEU A 18 9.00 12.11 15.99
C LEU A 18 9.09 10.58 16.02
N PRO A 19 8.84 9.94 17.18
CA PRO A 19 8.68 8.50 17.24
C PRO A 19 7.52 8.02 16.34
N THR A 20 7.70 6.90 15.64
CA THR A 20 6.64 6.31 14.79
C THR A 20 5.34 6.09 15.55
N SER A 21 5.43 5.71 16.83
CA SER A 21 4.26 5.55 17.71
C SER A 21 3.41 6.82 17.85
N MET A 22 4.02 8.01 17.78
CA MET A 22 3.27 9.27 17.78
C MET A 22 2.51 9.49 16.47
N ILE A 23 3.08 9.10 15.33
CA ILE A 23 2.40 9.15 14.02
C ILE A 23 1.22 8.17 13.99
N GLU A 24 1.40 6.97 14.55
CA GLU A 24 0.34 5.97 14.68
C GLU A 24 -0.84 6.44 15.55
N LEU A 25 -0.54 7.11 16.67
CA LEU A 25 -1.55 7.69 17.56
C LEU A 25 -2.29 8.83 16.90
N ALA A 26 -1.57 9.76 16.26
CA ALA A 26 -2.15 10.86 15.50
C ALA A 26 -3.17 10.32 14.49
N ARG A 27 -2.78 9.34 13.67
CA ARG A 27 -3.64 8.68 12.68
C ARG A 27 -4.95 8.13 13.28
N LYS A 28 -4.91 7.60 14.51
CA LYS A 28 -6.08 7.05 15.20
C LYS A 28 -6.99 8.13 15.82
N GLY A 29 -6.53 9.38 15.85
CA GLY A 29 -7.22 10.47 16.54
C GLY A 29 -7.25 10.28 18.06
N ASP A 30 -6.37 9.45 18.60
CA ASP A 30 -6.38 9.04 20.01
C ASP A 30 -5.23 9.71 20.77
N GLY A 31 -5.55 10.33 21.92
CA GLY A 31 -4.59 10.89 22.87
C GLY A 31 -4.29 12.39 22.79
N TYR A 32 -4.97 13.18 21.94
CA TYR A 32 -4.62 14.60 21.75
C TYR A 32 -5.81 15.53 21.46
N ASP A 33 -6.65 15.77 22.48
CA ASP A 33 -7.72 16.79 22.41
C ASP A 33 -7.21 18.23 22.66
N HIS A 34 -5.97 18.41 23.14
CA HIS A 34 -5.43 19.73 23.56
C HIS A 34 -3.96 20.02 23.20
N ALA A 35 -3.31 19.21 22.35
CA ALA A 35 -1.89 19.44 22.08
C ALA A 35 -1.68 20.44 20.92
N PHE A 36 -1.35 21.66 21.35
CA PHE A 36 -0.71 22.74 20.59
C PHE A 36 -1.62 23.57 19.67
N ASP A 37 -2.32 24.53 20.25
CA ASP A 37 -2.87 25.70 19.52
C ASP A 37 -1.77 26.48 18.74
N SER A 38 -0.49 26.19 18.98
CA SER A 38 0.66 26.78 18.29
C SER A 38 1.44 25.81 17.36
N MET A 39 1.16 24.50 17.36
CA MET A 39 1.80 23.56 16.41
C MET A 39 0.80 23.13 15.36
N HIS A 40 0.79 23.92 14.29
CA HIS A 40 0.12 23.71 13.01
C HIS A 40 0.47 22.39 12.28
N ILE A 41 1.11 21.41 12.94
CA ILE A 41 1.76 20.22 12.38
C ILE A 41 0.88 18.96 12.50
N MET A 42 0.09 18.81 13.57
CA MET A 42 -0.71 17.59 13.83
C MET A 42 -2.03 17.52 13.03
N GLN A 43 -2.74 18.65 12.88
CA GLN A 43 -3.86 18.78 11.93
C GLN A 43 -3.48 18.34 10.50
N PRO A 44 -2.30 18.74 9.97
CA PRO A 44 -1.76 18.18 8.74
C PRO A 44 -1.62 16.66 8.76
N LEU A 45 -1.10 16.04 9.83
CA LEU A 45 -0.80 14.60 9.83
C LEU A 45 -2.04 13.72 9.63
N ASN A 46 -3.15 14.05 10.28
CA ASN A 46 -4.41 13.33 10.08
C ASN A 46 -4.94 13.54 8.66
N GLY A 47 -4.83 14.77 8.15
CA GLY A 47 -5.13 15.09 6.75
C GLY A 47 -4.22 14.34 5.75
N TRP A 48 -2.94 14.20 6.05
CA TRP A 48 -1.94 13.54 5.21
C TRP A 48 -2.24 12.07 5.07
N TRP A 49 -2.62 11.40 6.17
CA TRP A 49 -3.08 10.02 6.10
C TRP A 49 -4.32 9.89 5.21
N VAL A 50 -5.31 10.78 5.38
CA VAL A 50 -6.54 10.77 4.57
C VAL A 50 -6.21 10.96 3.09
N TRP A 51 -5.35 11.92 2.74
CA TRP A 51 -4.94 12.17 1.37
C TRP A 51 -4.09 11.04 0.80
N TRP A 52 -3.18 10.48 1.58
CA TRP A 52 -2.38 9.32 1.19
C TRP A 52 -3.28 8.12 0.88
N LYS A 53 -4.24 7.81 1.77
CA LYS A 53 -5.16 6.70 1.58
C LYS A 53 -6.02 6.92 0.33
N LYS A 54 -6.60 8.12 0.16
CA LYS A 54 -7.38 8.48 -1.03
C LYS A 54 -6.57 8.37 -2.32
N SER A 55 -5.31 8.80 -2.31
CA SER A 55 -4.41 8.69 -3.46
C SER A 55 -4.20 7.21 -3.85
N ARG A 56 -3.92 6.35 -2.88
CA ARG A 56 -3.77 4.90 -3.12
C ARG A 56 -5.06 4.23 -3.58
N ASP A 57 -6.18 4.59 -2.98
CA ASP A 57 -7.51 4.05 -3.31
C ASP A 57 -7.99 4.46 -4.72
N ALA A 58 -7.47 5.57 -5.26
CA ALA A 58 -7.76 6.09 -6.59
C ALA A 58 -6.88 5.47 -7.68
N ILE A 59 -5.79 4.78 -7.32
CA ILE A 59 -4.94 4.05 -8.26
C ILE A 59 -5.48 2.63 -8.37
N GLU A 60 -5.84 2.25 -9.59
CA GLU A 60 -6.27 0.91 -9.93
C GLU A 60 -5.41 0.40 -11.10
N ILE A 61 -4.74 -0.74 -10.89
CA ILE A 61 -3.86 -1.34 -11.89
C ILE A 61 -4.58 -2.53 -12.53
N GLU A 62 -4.66 -2.53 -13.85
CA GLU A 62 -5.08 -3.70 -14.62
C GLU A 62 -3.88 -4.63 -14.83
N LEU A 63 -3.96 -5.83 -14.25
CA LEU A 63 -2.94 -6.86 -14.45
C LEU A 63 -3.51 -7.95 -15.35
N GLN A 64 -2.86 -8.19 -16.49
CA GLN A 64 -3.28 -9.26 -17.39
C GLN A 64 -2.91 -10.62 -16.80
N LYS A 65 -3.92 -11.41 -16.43
CA LYS A 65 -3.69 -12.82 -16.08
C LYS A 65 -3.18 -13.57 -17.31
N PRO A 66 -2.10 -14.36 -17.19
CA PRO A 66 -1.63 -15.19 -18.29
C PRO A 66 -2.78 -16.07 -18.80
N LYS A 67 -3.06 -16.02 -20.11
CA LYS A 67 -4.07 -16.88 -20.71
C LYS A 67 -3.59 -18.32 -20.66
N LYS A 68 -4.39 -19.23 -20.10
CA LYS A 68 -4.21 -20.67 -20.31
C LYS A 68 -4.41 -20.95 -21.79
N GLY A 69 -3.37 -21.41 -22.47
CA GLY A 69 -3.43 -21.76 -23.88
C GLY A 69 -2.41 -22.84 -24.21
N SER A 70 -2.80 -23.77 -25.06
CA SER A 70 -1.89 -24.72 -25.69
C SER A 70 -0.92 -23.95 -26.56
N LEU A 71 0.39 -24.18 -26.39
CA LEU A 71 1.36 -23.75 -27.40
C LEU A 71 1.02 -24.44 -28.74
N PRO A 72 1.26 -23.81 -29.90
CA PRO A 72 1.06 -24.48 -31.18
C PRO A 72 2.03 -25.66 -31.31
N GLY A 73 1.51 -26.89 -31.42
CA GLY A 73 2.27 -28.13 -31.62
C GLY A 73 2.18 -29.13 -30.46
N ASP A 74 2.71 -30.34 -30.68
CA ASP A 74 2.72 -31.51 -29.76
C ASP A 74 3.56 -31.31 -28.47
N TYR A 75 3.95 -30.06 -28.18
CA TYR A 75 4.68 -29.70 -26.98
C TYR A 75 3.71 -29.48 -25.82
N HIS A 76 3.39 -30.57 -25.12
CA HIS A 76 2.84 -30.49 -23.77
C HIS A 76 3.97 -30.12 -22.78
N ILE A 77 4.48 -28.90 -22.85
CA ILE A 77 5.16 -28.34 -21.68
C ILE A 77 4.04 -28.06 -20.69
N GLY A 78 3.96 -28.87 -19.64
CA GLY A 78 3.18 -28.53 -18.45
C GLY A 78 3.64 -27.14 -18.00
N TYR A 79 2.86 -26.13 -18.37
CA TYR A 79 3.13 -24.73 -18.08
C TYR A 79 2.77 -24.51 -16.61
N ASP A 80 3.54 -25.13 -15.72
CA ASP A 80 3.08 -25.40 -14.36
C ASP A 80 4.19 -25.10 -13.37
N SER A 81 4.24 -23.84 -12.95
CA SER A 81 4.65 -23.33 -11.62
C SER A 81 5.18 -21.90 -11.65
N GLY A 82 5.84 -21.45 -12.72
CA GLY A 82 6.60 -20.19 -12.71
C GLY A 82 5.81 -18.91 -13.02
N THR A 83 4.89 -18.95 -13.99
CA THR A 83 4.20 -17.76 -14.52
C THR A 83 2.93 -17.41 -13.75
N GLU A 84 2.16 -18.42 -13.34
CA GLU A 84 1.04 -18.21 -12.40
C GLU A 84 1.58 -17.79 -11.02
N SER A 85 2.70 -18.36 -10.57
CA SER A 85 3.35 -17.87 -9.33
C SER A 85 3.95 -16.48 -9.45
N GLN A 86 4.34 -16.03 -10.65
CA GLN A 86 4.78 -14.65 -10.85
C GLN A 86 3.60 -13.69 -10.83
N TYR A 87 2.50 -14.02 -11.52
CA TYR A 87 1.27 -13.23 -11.49
C TYR A 87 0.75 -13.03 -10.05
N GLU A 88 0.63 -14.11 -9.28
CA GLU A 88 0.18 -14.02 -7.89
C GLU A 88 1.15 -13.21 -7.02
N ARG A 89 2.47 -13.35 -7.23
CA ARG A 89 3.49 -12.52 -6.55
C ARG A 89 3.36 -11.03 -6.90
N ASP A 90 3.11 -10.70 -8.16
CA ASP A 90 2.93 -9.32 -8.61
C ASP A 90 1.66 -8.71 -8.00
N VAL A 91 0.55 -9.46 -7.99
CA VAL A 91 -0.71 -9.07 -7.34
C VAL A 91 -0.50 -8.83 -5.84
N GLU A 92 0.20 -9.73 -5.17
CA GLU A 92 0.52 -9.60 -3.74
C GLU A 92 1.38 -8.36 -3.47
N ALA A 93 2.43 -8.13 -4.26
CA ALA A 93 3.30 -6.97 -4.12
C ALA A 93 2.55 -5.64 -4.32
N ILE A 94 1.68 -5.55 -5.32
CA ILE A 94 0.86 -4.35 -5.58
C ILE A 94 -0.12 -4.10 -4.41
N ARG A 95 -0.77 -5.15 -3.91
CA ARG A 95 -1.64 -5.06 -2.73
C ARG A 95 -0.87 -4.70 -1.46
N ALA A 96 0.36 -5.20 -1.30
CA ALA A 96 1.25 -4.83 -0.20
C ALA A 96 1.59 -3.33 -0.24
N ALA A 97 1.85 -2.78 -1.44
CA ALA A 97 2.01 -1.36 -1.71
C ALA A 97 0.73 -0.52 -1.49
N GLY A 98 -0.40 -1.17 -1.19
CA GLY A 98 -1.67 -0.53 -0.85
C GLY A 98 -2.46 -0.06 -2.07
N VAL A 99 -2.12 -0.52 -3.27
CA VAL A 99 -2.79 -0.20 -4.53
C VAL A 99 -3.77 -1.31 -4.89
N LYS A 100 -4.88 -0.95 -5.54
CA LYS A 100 -5.89 -1.93 -5.98
C LYS A 100 -5.47 -2.56 -7.30
N VAL A 101 -5.68 -3.87 -7.41
CA VAL A 101 -5.59 -4.60 -8.68
C VAL A 101 -7.02 -4.85 -9.14
N LYS A 102 -7.33 -4.46 -10.37
CA LYS A 102 -8.63 -4.72 -10.99
C LYS A 102 -8.80 -6.23 -11.19
N GLU A 103 -9.92 -6.77 -10.72
CA GLU A 103 -10.26 -8.19 -10.87
C GLU A 103 -10.69 -8.54 -12.30
#